data_AF-A0A117L263-F1
#
_entry.id   AF-A0A117L263-F1
#
_cell.length_a   1.000
_cell.length_b   1.000
_cell.length_c   1.000
_cell.angle_alpha   90.00
_cell.angle_beta   90.00
_cell.angle_gamma   90.00
#
_symmetry.space_group_name_H-M   'P 1'
#
loop_
_entity.id
_entity.type
_entity.pdbx_description
1 polymer ?
#
loop_
_entity_poly.entity_id
_entity_poly.type
_entity_poly.pdbx_seq_one_letter_code
_entity_poly.pdbx_strand_id
1 'polypeptide(L)' 'EYGIAQIGALAIYRNYLEDSERVLKNYTEFLRVGCSLPIDKAYETAGIKLDFSRDYLREIVNFVAEEIEKLEMV' A
#
# COMPACT_ATOMS: atom_id res chain seq x y z
N GLU A 1 -8.57 9.54 7.88
CA GLU A 1 -7.12 9.23 8.04
C GLU A 1 -6.87 7.73 8.11
N TYR A 2 -7.40 7.00 9.10
CA TYR A 2 -7.17 5.54 9.24
C TYR A 2 -7.53 4.71 8.00
N GLY A 3 -8.64 5.01 7.31
CA GLY A 3 -8.99 4.29 6.08
C GLY A 3 -7.98 4.50 4.95
N ILE A 4 -7.47 5.73 4.80
CA ILE A 4 -6.43 6.06 3.81
C ILE A 4 -5.12 5.34 4.16
N ALA A 5 -4.73 5.39 5.44
CA ALA A 5 -3.54 4.70 5.93
C ALA A 5 -3.63 3.19 5.74
N GLN A 6 -4.81 2.59 5.96
CA GLN A 6 -5.02 1.16 5.77
C GLN A 6 -4.91 0.76 4.29
N ILE A 7 -5.55 1.51 3.38
CA ILE A 7 -5.43 1.27 1.93
C ILE A 7 -3.97 1.41 1.49
N GLY A 8 -3.27 2.43 1.99
CA GLY A 8 -1.85 2.62 1.76
C GLY A 8 -1.00 1.45 2.24
N ALA A 9 -1.19 1.01 3.48
CA ALA A 9 -0.44 -0.11 4.07
C ALA A 9 -0.68 -1.41 3.29
N LEU A 10 -1.92 -1.69 2.89
CA LEU A 10 -2.26 -2.86 2.07
C LEU A 10 -1.62 -2.79 0.67
N ALA A 11 -1.57 -1.60 0.07
CA ALA A 11 -0.87 -1.40 -1.21
C ALA A 11 0.65 -1.62 -1.09
N ILE A 12 1.27 -1.17 0.02
CA ILE A 12 2.69 -1.48 0.32
C ILE A 12 2.88 -2.99 0.41
N TYR A 13 2.02 -3.67 1.18
CA TYR A 13 2.11 -5.12 1.37
C TYR A 13 1.95 -5.89 0.05
N ARG A 14 0.94 -5.55 -0.76
CA ARG A 14 0.73 -6.15 -2.09
C ARG A 14 1.98 -6.01 -2.97
N ASN A 15 2.51 -4.79 -3.06
CA ASN A 15 3.68 -4.53 -3.89
C ASN A 15 4.94 -5.23 -3.34
N TYR A 16 5.05 -5.40 -2.02
CA TYR A 16 6.18 -6.09 -1.39
C TYR A 16 6.26 -7.56 -1.81
N LEU A 17 5.12 -8.22 -2.00
CA LEU A 17 5.06 -9.60 -2.49
C LEU A 17 5.54 -9.73 -3.96
N GLU A 18 5.52 -8.63 -4.73
CA GLU A 18 6.00 -8.61 -6.13
C GLU A 18 7.48 -8.23 -6.23
N ASP A 19 7.91 -7.18 -5.52
CA ASP A 19 9.28 -6.63 -5.58
C ASP A 19 9.66 -6.01 -4.23
N SER A 20 10.15 -6.85 -3.33
CA SER A 20 10.46 -6.48 -1.95
C SER A 20 11.57 -5.44 -1.84
N GLU A 21 12.64 -5.54 -2.65
CA GLU A 21 13.77 -4.63 -2.61
C GLU A 21 13.36 -3.20 -2.99
N ARG A 22 12.63 -3.05 -4.09
CA ARG A 22 12.11 -1.75 -4.53
C ARG A 22 11.15 -1.16 -3.51
N VAL A 23 10.26 -1.96 -2.94
CA VAL A 23 9.25 -1.47 -2.01
C VAL A 23 9.86 -1.03 -0.69
N LEU A 24 10.84 -1.75 -0.15
CA LEU A 24 11.55 -1.35 1.06
C LEU A 24 12.33 -0.04 0.86
N LYS A 25 12.95 0.13 -0.32
CA LYS A 25 13.59 1.40 -0.69
C LYS A 25 12.59 2.56 -0.74
N ASN A 26 11.46 2.38 -1.43
CA ASN A 26 10.42 3.41 -1.53
C ASN A 26 9.79 3.73 -0.17
N TYR A 27 9.56 2.71 0.67
CA TYR A 27 9.04 2.90 2.02
C TYR A 27 10.02 3.69 2.90
N THR A 28 11.32 3.47 2.75
CA THR A 28 12.34 4.26 3.44
C THR A 28 12.29 5.73 3.02
N GLU A 29 12.11 6.02 1.73
CA GLU A 29 11.93 7.39 1.25
C GLU A 29 10.64 8.03 1.78
N PHE A 30 9.54 7.26 1.83
CA PHE A 30 8.28 7.69 2.46
C PHE A 30 8.46 8.09 3.93
N LEU A 31 9.18 7.28 4.71
CA LEU A 31 9.48 7.60 6.10
C LEU A 31 10.40 8.83 6.22
N ARG A 32 11.34 9.00 5.28
CA ARG A 32 12.27 10.13 5.26
C ARG A 32 11.57 11.47 5.01
N VAL A 33 10.57 11.49 4.13
CA VAL A 33 9.81 12.73 3.86
C VAL A 33 8.85 13.09 5.00
N GLY A 34 8.33 12.10 5.74
CA GLY A 34 7.42 12.33 6.87
C GLY A 34 6.26 13.26 6.50
N CYS A 35 5.98 14.27 7.33
CA CYS A 35 4.93 15.26 7.10
C CYS A 35 5.39 16.49 6.30
N SER A 36 6.53 16.44 5.62
CA SER A 36 7.06 17.59 4.86
C SER A 36 6.37 17.79 3.51
N LEU A 37 5.58 16.80 3.06
CA LEU A 37 4.86 16.83 1.79
C LEU A 37 3.34 16.69 2.01
N PRO A 38 2.52 17.20 1.07
CA PRO A 38 1.12 16.82 0.98
C PRO A 38 0.95 15.30 0.95
N ILE A 39 -0.17 14.81 1.48
CA ILE A 39 -0.40 13.37 1.68
C ILE A 39 -0.26 12.57 0.39
N ASP A 40 -0.85 13.02 -0.72
CA ASP A 40 -0.72 12.39 -2.04
C ASP A 40 0.73 12.28 -2.49
N LYS A 41 1.51 13.36 -2.30
CA LYS A 41 2.94 13.41 -2.65
C LYS A 41 3.81 12.55 -1.76
N ALA A 42 3.48 12.42 -0.48
CA ALA A 42 4.14 11.46 0.39
C ALA A 42 3.91 10.03 -0.15
N TYR A 43 2.66 9.61 -0.37
CA TYR A 43 2.39 8.25 -0.87
C TYR A 43 3.01 7.95 -2.24
N GLU A 44 3.13 8.95 -3.13
CA GLU A 44 3.86 8.80 -4.39
C GLU A 44 5.33 8.37 -4.17
N THR A 45 6.00 8.83 -3.10
CA THR A 45 7.38 8.38 -2.80
C THR A 45 7.43 6.92 -2.34
N ALA A 46 6.33 6.39 -1.81
CA ALA A 46 6.17 4.96 -1.52
C ALA A 46 5.89 4.13 -2.80
N GLY A 47 5.78 4.77 -3.96
CA GLY A 47 5.33 4.14 -5.20
C GLY A 47 3.84 3.84 -5.21
N ILE A 48 3.06 4.52 -4.37
CA ILE A 48 1.62 4.34 -4.24
C ILE A 48 0.90 5.57 -4.76
N LYS A 49 -0.04 5.34 -5.67
CA LYS A 49 -1.02 6.37 -6.01
C LYS A 49 -2.22 6.20 -5.08
N LEU A 50 -2.59 7.26 -4.36
CA LEU A 50 -3.84 7.29 -3.62
C LEU A 50 -5.01 7.33 -4.61
N ASP A 51 -5.53 6.15 -4.91
CA ASP A 51 -6.69 5.95 -5.76
C ASP A 51 -7.85 5.44 -4.90
N PHE A 52 -8.96 6.18 -4.91
CA PHE A 52 -10.17 5.82 -4.16
C PHE A 52 -11.32 5.44 -5.10
N SER A 53 -11.01 5.15 -6.37
CA SER A 53 -11.98 4.58 -7.29
C SER A 53 -12.50 3.26 -6.77
N ARG A 54 -13.76 2.95 -7.10
CA ARG A 54 -14.39 1.69 -6.73
C ARG A 54 -13.59 0.47 -7.20
N ASP A 55 -12.99 0.57 -8.39
CA ASP A 55 -12.27 -0.55 -8.98
C ASP A 55 -10.95 -0.81 -8.25
N TYR A 56 -10.17 0.23 -7.95
CA TYR A 56 -8.95 0.08 -7.15
C TYR A 56 -9.24 -0.46 -5.74
N LEU A 57 -10.28 0.05 -5.07
CA LEU A 57 -10.67 -0.46 -3.75
C LEU A 57 -11.08 -1.93 -3.80
N ARG A 58 -11.77 -2.35 -4.88
CA ARG A 58 -12.14 -3.76 -5.08
C ARG A 58 -10.89 -4.62 -5.25
N GLU A 59 -9.89 -4.17 -5.99
CA GLU A 59 -8.63 -4.91 -6.14
C GLU A 59 -7.94 -5.13 -4.80
N ILE A 60 -7.84 -4.10 -3.95
CA ILE A 60 -7.22 -4.22 -2.63
C ILE A 60 -8.01 -5.18 -1.73
N VAL A 61 -9.34 -5.11 -1.73
CA VAL A 61 -10.18 -6.02 -0.94
C VAL A 61 -10.04 -7.47 -1.41
N ASN A 62 -10.05 -7.70 -2.71
CA ASN A 62 -9.89 -9.05 -3.28
C ASN A 62 -8.52 -9.61 -2.91
N PHE A 63 -7.46 -8.81 -3.05
CA PHE A 63 -6.11 -9.19 -2.62
C PHE A 63 -6.08 -9.62 -1.14
N VAL A 64 -6.69 -8.85 -0.24
CA VAL A 64 -6.73 -9.22 1.19
C VAL A 64 -7.51 -10.51 1.42
N ALA A 65 -8.62 -10.71 0.73
CA ALA A 65 -9.41 -11.93 0.84
C ALA A 65 -8.60 -13.17 0.41
N GLU A 66 -7.86 -13.07 -0.69
CA GLU A 66 -6.97 -14.13 -1.17
C GLU A 66 -5.84 -14.43 -0.17
N GLU A 67 -5.26 -13.40 0.46
CA GLU A 67 -4.22 -13.59 1.47
C GLU A 67 -4.75 -14.24 2.76
N ILE A 68 -5.99 -13.91 3.17
CA ILE A 68 -6.64 -14.56 4.31
C ILE A 68 -6.92 -16.03 4.00
N GLU A 69 -7.47 -16.33 2.81
CA GLU A 69 -7.75 -17.72 2.38
C GLU A 69 -6.48 -18.58 2.41
N LYS A 70 -5.34 -18.04 1.94
CA LYS A 70 -4.04 -18.73 2.01
C LYS A 70 -3.61 -19.07 3.44
N LEU A 71 -3.96 -18.24 4.43
CA LEU A 71 -3.62 -18.46 5.83
C LEU A 71 -4.56 -19.46 6.50
N GLU A 72 -5.84 -19.48 6.13
CA GLU A 72 -6.84 -20.40 6.69
C GLU A 72 -6.74 -21.82 6.13
N MET A 73 -6.11 -21.99 4.97
CA MET A 73 -5.87 -23.31 4.34
C MET A 73 -4.63 -24.05 4.88
N VAL A 74 -3.92 -23.49 5.87
CA VAL A 74 -2.74 -24.09 6.55
C VAL A 74 -3.13 -24.67 7.90
#